data_AF-X1APH1-F1
#
_entry.id   AF-X1APH1-F1
#
_cell.length_a   1.000
_cell.length_b   1.000
_cell.length_c   1.000
_cell.angle_alpha   90.00
_cell.angle_beta   90.00
_cell.angle_gamma   90.00
#
_symmetry.space_group_name_H-M   'P 1'
#
loop_
_entity.id
_entity.type
_entity.pdbx_description
1 polymer ?
#
loop_
_entity_poly.entity_id
_entity_poly.type
_entity_poly.pdbx_seq_one_letter_code
_entity_poly.pdbx_strand_id
1 'polypeptide(L)' 'AFDNAISKEAALHKGIESPVSGEVDILLAPDIEAANIFAKGLVYLAKAQPAGSIPIFSAT' A
#
# COMPACT_ATOMS: atom_id res chain seq x y z
N ALA A 1 -9.47 6.11 -0.58
CA ALA A 1 -8.69 5.61 -1.74
C ALA A 1 -7.88 4.38 -1.34
N PHE A 2 -7.10 4.47 -0.26
CA PHE A 2 -6.39 3.32 0.34
C PHE A 2 -7.33 2.14 0.67
N ASP A 3 -8.44 2.41 1.33
CA ASP A 3 -9.47 1.42 1.69
C ASP A 3 -10.08 0.69 0.48
N ASN A 4 -10.20 1.38 -0.66
CA ASN A 4 -10.68 0.78 -1.91
C ASN A 4 -9.64 -0.17 -2.54
N ALA A 5 -8.36 0.03 -2.20
CA ALA A 5 -7.27 -0.81 -2.67
C ALA A 5 -7.19 -2.10 -1.83
N ILE A 6 -7.39 -2.00 -0.51
CA ILE A 6 -7.28 -3.14 0.41
C ILE A 6 -8.59 -3.91 0.65
N SER A 7 -9.74 -3.36 0.28
CA SER A 7 -11.05 -4.02 0.48
C SER A 7 -11.97 -3.85 -0.72
N LYS A 8 -12.42 -4.99 -1.25
CA LYS A 8 -13.41 -5.07 -2.34
C LYS A 8 -14.77 -4.52 -1.90
N GLU A 9 -15.17 -4.77 -0.65
CA GLU A 9 -16.42 -4.23 -0.09
C GLU A 9 -16.40 -2.70 -0.02
N ALA A 10 -15.27 -2.11 0.39
CA ALA A 10 -15.14 -0.65 0.44
C ALA A 10 -15.19 -0.02 -0.96
N ALA A 11 -14.62 -0.69 -1.98
CA ALA A 11 -14.71 -0.26 -3.37
C ALA A 11 -16.16 -0.33 -3.90
N LEU A 12 -16.88 -1.41 -3.62
CA LEU A 12 -18.29 -1.60 -3.99
C LEU A 12 -19.20 -0.55 -3.35
N HIS A 13 -19.05 -0.29 -2.04
CA HIS A 13 -19.84 0.74 -1.33
C HIS A 13 -19.64 2.15 -1.89
N LYS A 14 -18.53 2.40 -2.59
CA LYS A 14 -18.21 3.70 -3.20
C LYS A 14 -18.44 3.74 -4.71
N GLY A 15 -18.94 2.64 -5.30
CA GLY A 15 -19.19 2.55 -6.74
C GLY A 15 -17.92 2.63 -7.59
N ILE A 16 -16.77 2.20 -7.05
CA ILE A 16 -15.50 2.23 -7.77
C ILE A 16 -15.28 0.88 -8.44
N GLU A 17 -15.39 0.85 -9.76
CA GLU A 17 -14.99 -0.29 -10.57
C GLU A 17 -13.51 -0.18 -10.95
N SER A 18 -12.70 -1.06 -10.39
CA SER A 18 -11.29 -1.20 -10.72
C SER A 18 -10.93 -2.68 -10.74
N PRO A 19 -10.14 -3.15 -11.72
CA PRO A 19 -9.76 -4.55 -11.82
C PRO A 19 -8.88 -5.04 -10.65
N VAL A 20 -8.29 -4.12 -9.89
CA VAL A 20 -7.35 -4.43 -8.78
C VAL A 20 -7.90 -4.07 -7.40
N SER A 21 -9.16 -3.61 -7.31
CA SER A 21 -9.74 -3.19 -6.03
C SER A 21 -9.94 -4.36 -5.06
N GLY A 22 -9.27 -4.29 -3.90
CA GLY A 22 -9.29 -5.32 -2.87
C GLY A 22 -8.18 -6.37 -3.00
N GLU A 23 -7.42 -6.37 -4.10
CA GLU A 23 -6.41 -7.38 -4.43
C GLU A 23 -5.13 -6.71 -4.96
N VAL A 24 -4.67 -5.65 -4.29
CA VAL A 24 -3.43 -4.97 -4.66
C VAL A 24 -2.19 -5.67 -4.08
N ASP A 25 -1.22 -5.96 -4.94
CA ASP A 25 0.10 -6.47 -4.52
C ASP A 25 1.06 -5.35 -4.11
N ILE A 26 0.92 -4.16 -4.70
CA ILE A 26 1.83 -3.03 -4.52
C ILE A 26 1.03 -1.77 -4.17
N LEU A 27 1.43 -1.12 -3.08
CA LEU A 27 0.89 0.17 -2.64
C LEU A 27 1.94 1.27 -2.85
N LEU A 28 1.62 2.24 -3.70
CA LEU A 28 2.45 3.43 -3.89
C LEU A 28 1.99 4.53 -2.93
N ALA A 29 2.88 4.92 -2.02
CA ALA A 29 2.63 6.07 -1.16
C ALA A 29 2.80 7.39 -1.93
N PRO A 30 2.00 8.42 -1.65
CA PRO A 30 2.07 9.71 -2.34
C PRO A 30 3.33 10.51 -1.98
N ASP A 31 3.88 10.30 -0.78
CA ASP A 31 5.06 10.98 -0.25
C ASP A 31 5.78 10.09 0.79
N ILE A 32 6.96 10.54 1.24
CA ILE A 32 7.82 9.77 2.15
C ILE A 32 7.27 9.75 3.58
N GLU A 33 6.58 10.81 4.01
CA GLU A 33 5.98 10.92 5.32
C GLU A 33 4.84 9.90 5.48
N ALA A 34 3.93 9.83 4.52
CA ALA A 34 2.85 8.86 4.44
C ALA A 34 3.39 7.43 4.37
N ALA A 35 4.44 7.18 3.57
CA ALA A 35 5.10 5.88 3.51
C ALA A 35 5.66 5.45 4.88
N ASN A 36 6.33 6.36 5.59
CA ASN A 36 6.94 6.10 6.89
C ASN A 36 5.89 5.85 7.99
N ILE A 37 4.83 6.67 8.02
CA ILE A 37 3.71 6.50 8.96
C ILE A 37 3.05 5.15 8.72
N PHE A 38 2.80 4.79 7.46
CA PHE A 38 2.15 3.54 7.10
C PHE A 38 3.01 2.33 7.45
N ALA A 39 4.29 2.32 7.08
CA ALA A 39 5.22 1.24 7.40
C ALA A 39 5.33 1.03 8.92
N LYS A 40 5.47 2.10 9.70
CA LYS A 40 5.48 2.02 11.17
C LYS A 40 4.15 1.53 11.73
N GLY A 41 3.02 1.98 11.18
CA GLY A 41 1.69 1.49 11.55
C GLY A 41 1.58 -0.03 11.38
N LEU A 42 2.04 -0.57 10.26
CA LEU A 42 2.06 -2.01 10.02
C LEU A 42 2.94 -2.76 11.03
N VAL A 43 4.12 -2.24 11.34
CA VAL A 43 5.03 -2.88 12.30
C VAL A 43 4.47 -2.85 13.72
N TYR A 44 3.99 -1.69 14.20
CA TYR A 44 3.58 -1.53 15.59
C TYR A 44 2.15 -2.01 15.87
N LEU A 45 1.21 -1.80 14.94
CA LEU A 45 -0.20 -2.11 15.14
C LEU A 45 -0.56 -3.48 14.59
N ALA A 46 -0.06 -3.82 13.40
CA ALA A 46 -0.37 -5.09 12.74
C ALA A 46 0.70 -6.18 13.01
N LYS A 47 1.77 -5.86 13.75
CA LYS A 47 2.92 -6.75 14.01
C LYS A 47 3.52 -7.33 12.73
N ALA A 48 3.45 -6.59 11.63
CA ALA A 48 4.02 -7.00 10.36
C ALA A 48 5.56 -7.00 10.43
N GLN A 49 6.20 -7.97 9.78
CA GLN A 49 7.65 -8.01 9.67
C GLN A 49 8.11 -7.07 8.54
N PRO A 50 8.88 -6.02 8.83
CA PRO A 50 9.34 -5.10 7.79
C PRO A 50 10.48 -5.72 6.99
N ALA A 51 10.47 -5.49 5.68
CA ALA A 51 11.59 -5.78 4.78
C ALA A 51 11.70 -4.63 3.76
N GLY A 52 12.92 -4.26 3.40
CA GLY A 52 13.17 -3.19 2.44
C GLY A 52 14.46 -3.43 1.67
N SER A 53 14.41 -3.15 0.37
CA SER A 53 15.57 -3.19 -0.53
C SER A 53 15.68 -1.85 -1.23
N ILE A 54 16.90 -1.33 -1.34
CA ILE A 54 17.18 -0.15 -2.17
C ILE A 54 17.50 -0.68 -3.57
N PRO A 55 16.66 -0.43 -4.58
CA PRO A 55 16.99 -0.83 -5.95
C PRO A 55 18.23 -0.05 -6.38
N ILE A 56 19.32 -0.77 -6.65
CA ILE A 56 20.53 -0.16 -7.19
C ILE A 56 20.35 -0.05 -8.70
N PHE A 57 20.31 1.18 -9.20
CA PHE A 57 20.26 1.42 -10.63
C PHE A 57 21.70 1.63 -11.13
N SER A 58 22.23 0.65 -11.87
CA SER A 58 23.47 0.82 -12.62
C SER A 58 23.14 1.48 -13.95
N ALA A 59 23.44 2.78 -14.07
CA ALA A 59 23.39 3.47 -15.35
C ALA A 59 24.67 3.10 -16.13
N THR A 60 24.59 2.04 -16.94
CA THR A 60 25.63 1.65 -17.91
C THR A 60 25.03 1.61 -19.29
#